data_AF-A0A2W6X2L7-F1
#
_entry.id   AF-A0A2W6X2L7-F1
#
_cell.length_a   1.000
_cell.length_b   1.000
_cell.length_c   1.000
_cell.angle_alpha   90.00
_cell.angle_beta   90.00
_cell.angle_gamma   90.00
#
_symmetry.space_group_name_H-M   'P 1'
#
loop_
_entity.id
_entity.type
_entity.pdbx_description
1 polymer ?
#
loop_
_entity_poly.entity_id
_entity_poly.type
_entity_poly.pdbx_seq_one_letter_code
_entity_poly.pdbx_strand_id
1 'polypeptide(L)' 'MNNPDRIIRLKTVLARTGFSRTTLYRKMGEGTFPRQVKISVHGAGWRESAVNRWIADPASYREELGV' A
#
# COMPACT_ATOMS: atom_id res chain seq x y z
N MET A 1 6.43 -10.24 19.87
CA MET A 1 7.49 -9.90 18.90
C MET A 1 7.07 -8.62 18.17
N ASN A 2 7.65 -7.47 18.53
CA ASN A 2 7.36 -6.20 17.85
C ASN A 2 8.07 -6.19 16.48
N ASN A 3 7.40 -6.68 15.44
CA ASN A 3 7.89 -6.43 14.09
C ASN A 3 7.65 -4.94 13.81
N PRO A 4 8.69 -4.10 13.66
CA PRO A 4 8.48 -2.69 13.34
C PRO A 4 7.73 -2.64 12.01
N ASP A 5 6.59 -1.96 11.97
CA ASP A 5 5.80 -1.81 10.75
C ASP A 5 6.63 -1.04 9.72
N ARG A 6 7.34 -1.78 8.87
CA ARG A 6 8.31 -1.23 7.93
C ARG A 6 7.59 -0.52 6.81
N ILE A 7 8.25 0.49 6.24
CA ILE A 7 7.74 1.17 5.05
C ILE A 7 8.41 0.57 3.81
N ILE A 8 7.62 -0.01 2.93
CA ILE A 8 8.06 -0.54 1.65
C ILE A 8 7.88 0.48 0.52
N ARG A 9 8.82 0.49 -0.44
CA ARG A 9 8.80 1.43 -1.57
C ARG A 9 8.00 0.89 -2.73
N LEU A 10 7.68 1.76 -3.69
CA LEU A 10 6.90 1.42 -4.89
C LEU A 10 7.40 0.16 -5.60
N LYS A 11 8.72 0.03 -5.84
CA LYS A 11 9.29 -1.16 -6.49
C LYS A 11 8.94 -2.46 -5.76
N THR A 12 9.02 -2.46 -4.43
CA THR A 12 8.65 -3.61 -3.59
C THR A 12 7.17 -3.90 -3.65
N VAL A 13 6.32 -2.85 -3.62
CA VAL A 13 4.86 -3.03 -3.73
C VAL A 13 4.49 -3.66 -5.06
N LEU A 14 5.03 -3.15 -6.17
CA LEU A 14 4.76 -3.71 -7.51
C LEU A 14 5.23 -5.16 -7.63
N ALA A 15 6.41 -5.48 -7.06
CA ALA A 15 6.91 -6.85 -7.05
C ALA A 15 6.03 -7.81 -6.24
N ARG A 16 5.43 -7.34 -5.14
CA ARG A 16 4.54 -8.16 -4.30
C ARG A 16 3.13 -8.32 -4.88
N THR A 17 2.60 -7.27 -5.50
CA THR A 17 1.22 -7.27 -6.03
C THR A 17 1.15 -7.73 -7.48
N GLY A 18 2.27 -7.74 -8.22
CA GLY A 18 2.30 -8.01 -9.66
C GLY A 18 1.66 -6.90 -10.50
N PHE A 19 1.32 -5.75 -9.90
CA PHE A 19 0.66 -4.67 -10.61
C PHE A 19 1.61 -3.80 -11.41
N SER A 20 1.07 -3.20 -12.47
CA SER A 20 1.67 -2.03 -13.08
C SER A 20 1.51 -0.80 -12.16
N ARG A 21 2.38 0.20 -12.33
CA ARG A 21 2.25 1.49 -11.62
C ARG A 21 0.89 2.12 -11.82
N THR A 22 0.37 2.07 -13.05
CA THR A 22 -0.93 2.64 -13.41
C THR A 22 -2.06 1.95 -12.68
N THR A 23 -2.05 0.62 -12.63
CA THR A 23 -3.04 -0.18 -11.89
C THR A 23 -3.02 0.14 -10.40
N LEU A 24 -1.83 0.28 -9.82
CA LEU A 24 -1.66 0.64 -8.41
C LEU A 24 -2.30 2.00 -8.12
N TYR A 25 -1.95 3.04 -8.88
CA TYR A 25 -2.51 4.38 -8.68
C TYR A 25 -4.02 4.43 -8.92
N ARG A 26 -4.54 3.68 -9.90
CA ARG A 26 -5.99 3.57 -10.12
C ARG A 26 -6.68 2.97 -8.89
N LYS A 27 -6.17 1.87 -8.34
CA LYS A 27 -6.73 1.23 -7.14
C LYS A 27 -6.64 2.13 -5.91
N MET A 28 -5.57 2.91 -5.78
CA MET A 28 -5.46 3.93 -4.73
C MET A 28 -6.54 5.02 -4.88
N GLY A 29 -6.82 5.47 -6.11
CA GLY A 29 -7.90 6.42 -6.38
C GLY A 29 -9.30 5.83 -6.10
N GLU A 30 -9.48 4.54 -6.33
CA GLU A 30 -10.71 3.79 -6.03
C GLU A 30 -10.86 3.45 -4.53
N GLY A 31 -9.83 3.67 -3.70
CA GLY A 31 -9.82 3.27 -2.28
C GLY A 31 -9.76 1.75 -2.07
N THR A 32 -9.40 0.98 -3.11
CA THR A 32 -9.29 -0.50 -3.08
C THR A 32 -7.86 -0.97 -2.82
N PHE A 33 -6.94 -0.05 -2.52
CA PHE A 33 -5.55 -0.31 -2.17
C PHE A 33 -5.06 0.72 -1.15
N PRO A 34 -4.17 0.36 -0.19
CA PRO A 34 -3.68 1.31 0.81
C PRO A 34 -3.00 2.54 0.20
N ARG A 35 -3.24 3.72 0.79
CA ARG A 35 -2.51 4.94 0.43
C ARG A 35 -1.04 4.87 0.82
N GLN A 36 -0.26 5.63 0.07
CA GLN A 36 1.15 5.85 0.37
C GLN A 36 1.29 6.83 1.54
N VAL A 37 2.17 6.48 2.48
CA VAL A 37 2.67 7.36 3.54
C VAL A 37 3.83 8.18 2.99
N LYS A 38 3.77 9.50 3.19
CA LYS A 38 4.87 10.41 2.85
C LYS A 38 5.97 10.27 3.90
N ILE A 39 7.16 9.84 3.47
CA ILE A 39 8.35 9.66 4.31
C ILE A 39 9.24 10.90 4.25
N SER A 40 9.34 11.52 3.06
CA SER A 40 10.13 12.73 2.85
C SER A 40 9.56 13.55 1.70
N VAL A 41 10.19 14.69 1.39
CA VAL A 41 9.81 15.60 0.29
C VAL A 41 9.69 14.86 -1.04
N HIS A 42 10.59 13.92 -1.33
CA HIS A 42 10.62 13.15 -2.57
C HIS A 42 10.31 11.65 -2.38
N GLY A 43 10.01 11.22 -1.16
CA GLY A 43 9.89 9.82 -0.80
C GLY A 43 8.52 9.49 -0.24
N ALA A 44 7.79 8.61 -0.92
CA ALA A 44 6.61 7.94 -0.39
C ALA A 44 6.85 6.43 -0.27
N GLY A 45 6.02 5.75 0.52
CA GLY A 45 6.02 4.31 0.65
C GLY A 45 4.75 3.81 1.33
N TRP A 46 4.62 2.51 1.53
CA TRP A 46 3.43 1.90 2.14
C TRP A 46 3.84 1.18 3.40
N ARG A 47 2.97 1.21 4.42
CA ARG A 47 3.11 0.33 5.58
C ARG A 47 3.05 -1.11 5.09
N GLU A 48 4.07 -1.90 5.43
CA GLU A 48 4.15 -3.29 5.03
C GLU A 48 2.94 -4.07 5.56
N SER A 49 2.50 -3.79 6.79
CA SER A 49 1.27 -4.37 7.34
C SER A 49 0.03 -4.05 6.52
N ALA A 50 -0.10 -2.83 5.98
CA ALA A 50 -1.25 -2.44 5.17
C ALA A 50 -1.27 -3.17 3.83
N VAL A 51 -0.11 -3.31 3.19
CA VAL A 51 0.02 -4.09 1.95
C VAL A 51 -0.21 -5.58 2.21
N ASN A 52 0.31 -6.12 3.32
CA ASN A 52 0.06 -7.52 3.69
C ASN A 52 -1.43 -7.78 4.00
N ARG A 53 -2.13 -6.85 4.66
CA ARG A 53 -3.59 -6.92 4.85
C ARG A 53 -4.33 -6.95 3.51
N TRP A 54 -3.93 -6.10 2.57
CA TRP A 54 -4.48 -6.13 1.22
C TRP A 54 -4.18 -7.45 0.49
N ILE A 55 -2.95 -8.00 0.60
CA ILE A 55 -2.59 -9.29 -0.02
C ILE A 55 -3.42 -10.44 0.56
N ALA A 56 -3.72 -10.40 1.87
CA ALA A 56 -4.51 -11.42 2.54
C ALA A 56 -5.96 -11.47 2.04
N ASP A 57 -6.57 -10.31 1.76
CA ASP A 57 -7.89 -10.22 1.13
C ASP A 57 -8.02 -8.97 0.24
N PRO A 58 -7.62 -9.06 -1.04
CA PRO A 58 -7.70 -7.94 -1.97
C PRO A 58 -9.11 -7.51 -2.32
N ALA A 59 -10.10 -8.42 -2.21
CA ALA A 59 -11.47 -8.20 -2.67
C ALA A 59 -12.29 -7.45 -1.60
N SER A 60 -12.05 -7.76 -0.33
CA SER A 60 -12.73 -7.11 0.80
C SER A 60 -11.95 -5.93 1.37
N TYR A 61 -10.73 -5.68 0.91
CA TYR A 61 -9.94 -4.55 1.40
C TYR A 61 -10.67 -3.22 1.15
N ARG A 62 -10.87 -2.47 2.24
CA ARG A 62 -11.34 -1.09 2.22
C ARG A 62 -10.38 -0.25 3.02
N GLU A 63 -9.94 0.86 2.44
CA GLU A 63 -9.20 1.85 3.19
C GLU A 63 -10.16 2.57 4.14
N GLU A 64 -9.92 2.43 5.45
CA GLU A 64 -10.56 3.29 6.45
C GLU A 64 -10.07 4.72 6.20
N LEU A 65 -10.86 5.48 5.44
CA LEU A 65 -10.69 6.91 5.30
C LEU A 65 -10.94 7.53 6.67
N GLY A 66 -9.84 7.84 7.36
CA GLY A 66 -9.89 8.71 8.54
C GLY A 66 -10.57 10.02 8.14
N VAL A 67 -11.77 10.22 8.70
CA VAL A 67 -12.53 11.47 8.68
C VAL A 67 -11.69 12.58 9.30
#